data_AF-A0A2E6PW75-F1
#
_entry.id   AF-A0A2E6PW75-F1
#
_cell.length_a   1.000
_cell.length_b   1.000
_cell.length_c   1.000
_cell.angle_alpha   90.00
_cell.angle_beta   90.00
_cell.angle_gamma   90.00
#
_symmetry.space_group_name_H-M   'P 1'
#
loop_
_entity.id
_entity.type
_entity.pdbx_description
1 polymer ?
#
loop_
_entity_poly.entity_id
_entity_poly.type
_entity_poly.pdbx_seq_one_letter_code
_entity_poly.pdbx_strand_id
1 'polypeptide(L)'
;MAYLRTILQFFLAATFLFSAYTKAIVPGFFEVLLEQQGLVPNRLYGAWATRIIIALETWLGLCLLLSFYTRFILRFIFLLLVAFSIHLGYLIAIGETGNCGCFGEKISMSPLASLAKNVALLVVNGFLLRYVYRGNKKPLITWLFLPILFAAATLIWPVQTQPDEVVQKLPAFETEARIDFTNGSYLVAILNLGCEHCQEAARQIAAWQNNGINLPQVVALFFAEGDTTVANFNAMTGSNFPYQMIDVNSFFDLIGSAPPRIYWIVDGQVKHYWDETLGEDFLTTFVP
;
A
#
# COMPACT_ATOMS: atom_id res chain seq x y z
N MET A 1 -36.61 -13.85 12.57
CA MET A 1 -35.98 -14.25 11.28
C MET A 1 -35.65 -13.08 10.37
N ALA A 2 -36.60 -12.19 10.02
CA ALA A 2 -36.33 -11.07 9.09
C ALA A 2 -35.28 -10.07 9.59
N TYR A 3 -35.33 -9.67 10.88
CA TYR A 3 -34.36 -8.76 11.49
C TYR A 3 -32.94 -9.35 11.52
N LEU A 4 -32.80 -10.62 11.90
CA LEU A 4 -31.50 -11.31 11.93
C LEU A 4 -30.84 -11.34 10.55
N ARG A 5 -31.61 -11.68 9.50
CA ARG A 5 -31.13 -11.63 8.12
C ARG A 5 -30.61 -10.24 7.76
N THR A 6 -31.40 -9.20 8.03
CA THR A 6 -31.02 -7.82 7.69
C THR A 6 -29.76 -7.38 8.45
N ILE A 7 -29.64 -7.72 9.74
CA ILE A 7 -28.47 -7.40 10.56
C ILE A 7 -27.22 -8.09 10.00
N LEU A 8 -27.29 -9.40 9.72
CA LEU A 8 -26.15 -10.15 9.18
C LEU A 8 -25.76 -9.67 7.77
N GLN A 9 -26.73 -9.32 6.94
CA GLN A 9 -26.49 -8.77 5.61
C GLN A 9 -25.84 -7.38 5.69
N PHE A 10 -26.29 -6.53 6.61
CA PHE A 10 -25.68 -5.23 6.87
C PHE A 10 -24.24 -5.38 7.38
N PHE A 11 -24.01 -6.29 8.33
CA PHE A 11 -22.67 -6.60 8.83
C PHE A 11 -21.71 -7.04 7.71
N LEU A 12 -22.16 -7.96 6.84
CA LEU A 12 -21.37 -8.40 5.70
C LEU A 12 -21.10 -7.23 4.72
N ALA A 13 -22.13 -6.44 4.39
CA ALA A 13 -21.99 -5.28 3.51
C ALA A 13 -21.00 -4.25 4.07
N ALA A 14 -21.15 -3.88 5.35
CA ALA A 14 -20.29 -2.93 6.03
C ALA A 14 -18.84 -3.41 6.06
N THR A 15 -18.60 -4.71 6.23
CA THR A 15 -17.25 -5.28 6.20
C THR A 15 -16.57 -5.06 4.84
N PHE A 16 -17.28 -5.32 3.73
CA PHE A 16 -16.74 -5.09 2.39
C PHE A 16 -16.52 -3.60 2.09
N LEU A 17 -17.45 -2.72 2.50
CA LEU A 17 -17.29 -1.27 2.32
C LEU A 17 -16.10 -0.73 3.14
N PHE A 18 -15.93 -1.21 4.36
CA PHE A 18 -14.80 -0.84 5.21
C PHE A 18 -13.47 -1.36 4.64
N SER A 19 -13.47 -2.58 4.06
CA SER A 19 -12.35 -3.16 3.31
C SER A 19 -11.92 -2.29 2.12
N ALA A 20 -12.89 -1.79 1.35
CA ALA A 20 -12.63 -0.90 0.21
C ALA A 20 -12.10 0.46 0.67
N TYR A 21 -12.75 1.05 1.68
CA TYR A 21 -12.38 2.36 2.23
C TYR A 21 -10.93 2.38 2.73
N THR A 22 -10.55 1.37 3.51
CA THR A 22 -9.19 1.30 4.09
C THR A 22 -8.09 1.15 3.03
N LYS A 23 -8.34 0.40 1.95
CA LYS A 23 -7.42 0.32 0.80
C LYS A 23 -7.37 1.60 -0.03
N ALA A 24 -8.48 2.34 -0.09
CA ALA A 24 -8.56 3.61 -0.80
C ALA A 24 -7.84 4.76 -0.06
N ILE A 25 -7.62 4.65 1.26
CA ILE A 25 -6.86 5.65 2.01
C ILE A 25 -5.39 5.64 1.59
N VAL A 26 -4.75 4.46 1.56
CA VAL A 26 -3.34 4.28 1.16
C VAL A 26 -3.25 3.25 0.04
N PRO A 27 -3.59 3.61 -1.21
CA PRO A 27 -3.56 2.67 -2.32
C PRO A 27 -2.16 2.10 -2.55
N GLY A 28 -1.12 2.95 -2.48
CA GLY A 28 0.27 2.56 -2.76
C GLY A 28 0.79 1.43 -1.86
N PHE A 29 0.36 1.37 -0.59
CA PHE A 29 0.66 0.26 0.30
C PHE A 29 0.12 -1.07 -0.26
N PHE A 30 -1.14 -1.08 -0.70
CA PHE A 30 -1.77 -2.29 -1.21
C PHE A 30 -1.20 -2.72 -2.57
N GLU A 31 -0.74 -1.76 -3.39
CA GLU A 31 -0.06 -2.05 -4.67
C GLU A 31 1.22 -2.84 -4.47
N VAL A 32 2.09 -2.34 -3.60
CA VAL A 32 3.36 -2.97 -3.22
C VAL A 32 3.09 -4.33 -2.58
N LEU A 33 2.09 -4.41 -1.72
CA LEU A 33 1.74 -5.66 -1.06
C LEU A 33 1.31 -6.76 -2.04
N LEU A 34 0.50 -6.43 -3.06
CA LEU A 34 0.07 -7.39 -4.08
C LEU A 34 1.26 -7.95 -4.87
N GLU A 35 2.25 -7.11 -5.15
CA GLU A 35 3.48 -7.50 -5.84
C GLU A 35 4.34 -8.42 -4.95
N GLN A 36 4.58 -8.02 -3.71
CA GLN A 36 5.38 -8.79 -2.75
C GLN A 36 4.76 -10.16 -2.42
N GLN A 37 3.42 -10.25 -2.41
CA GLN A 37 2.70 -11.53 -2.23
C GLN A 37 2.68 -12.40 -3.49
N GLY A 38 3.27 -11.93 -4.61
CA GLY A 38 3.31 -12.65 -5.88
C GLY A 38 1.95 -12.75 -6.60
N LEU A 39 0.97 -11.92 -6.22
CA LEU A 39 -0.35 -11.89 -6.86
C LEU A 39 -0.33 -11.14 -8.20
N VAL A 40 0.63 -10.23 -8.37
CA VAL A 40 0.87 -9.46 -9.59
C VAL A 40 2.37 -9.41 -9.88
N PRO A 41 2.78 -9.26 -11.15
CA PRO A 41 4.20 -9.34 -11.52
C PRO A 41 5.00 -8.05 -11.26
N ASN A 42 4.34 -6.90 -11.14
CA ASN A 42 4.99 -5.63 -10.78
C ASN A 42 3.99 -4.64 -10.19
N ARG A 43 4.50 -3.54 -9.62
CA ARG A 43 3.68 -2.49 -9.01
C ARG A 43 2.65 -1.86 -9.94
N LEU A 44 2.93 -1.72 -11.23
CA LEU A 44 1.96 -1.17 -12.19
C LEU A 44 0.73 -2.07 -12.30
N TYR A 45 0.91 -3.39 -12.40
CA TYR A 45 -0.21 -4.33 -12.32
C TYR A 45 -0.88 -4.29 -10.94
N GLY A 46 -0.11 -4.09 -9.87
CA GLY A 46 -0.62 -3.85 -8.51
C GLY A 46 -1.53 -2.63 -8.40
N ALA A 47 -1.17 -1.52 -9.05
CA ALA A 47 -1.96 -0.28 -9.12
C ALA A 47 -3.31 -0.51 -9.80
N TRP A 48 -3.32 -1.16 -10.98
CA TRP A 48 -4.57 -1.54 -11.64
C TRP A 48 -5.41 -2.50 -10.81
N ALA A 49 -4.79 -3.57 -10.28
CA ALA A 49 -5.46 -4.56 -9.45
C ALA A 49 -6.08 -3.93 -8.19
N THR A 50 -5.38 -3.01 -7.55
CA THR A 50 -5.86 -2.26 -6.38
C THR A 50 -7.14 -1.49 -6.69
N ARG A 51 -7.20 -0.74 -7.81
CA ARG A 51 -8.42 0.00 -8.19
C ARG A 51 -9.57 -0.94 -8.54
N ILE A 52 -9.28 -2.06 -9.20
CA ILE A 52 -10.28 -3.10 -9.49
C ILE A 52 -10.84 -3.68 -8.18
N ILE A 53 -9.98 -4.02 -7.22
CA ILE A 53 -10.39 -4.60 -5.93
C ILE A 53 -11.22 -3.60 -5.13
N ILE A 54 -10.79 -2.33 -5.03
CA ILE A 54 -11.56 -1.28 -4.35
C ILE A 54 -12.94 -1.11 -4.98
N ALA A 55 -13.02 -1.05 -6.31
CA ALA A 55 -14.29 -0.94 -7.03
C ALA A 55 -15.19 -2.17 -6.82
N LEU A 56 -14.61 -3.37 -6.85
CA LEU A 56 -15.32 -4.63 -6.64
C LEU A 56 -15.85 -4.74 -5.20
N GLU A 57 -15.03 -4.48 -4.18
CA GLU A 57 -15.43 -4.52 -2.77
C GLU A 57 -16.54 -3.50 -2.49
N THR A 58 -16.40 -2.28 -3.02
CA THR A 58 -17.44 -1.24 -2.93
C THR A 58 -18.74 -1.70 -3.58
N TRP A 59 -18.66 -2.26 -4.79
CA TRP A 59 -19.81 -2.75 -5.54
C TRP A 59 -20.54 -3.90 -4.81
N LEU A 60 -19.79 -4.87 -4.29
CA LEU A 60 -20.35 -5.99 -3.51
C LEU A 60 -21.04 -5.49 -2.24
N GLY A 61 -20.40 -4.56 -1.51
CA GLY A 61 -20.96 -3.92 -0.33
C GLY A 61 -22.27 -3.20 -0.61
N LEU A 62 -22.31 -2.36 -1.66
CA LEU A 62 -23.52 -1.63 -2.06
C LEU A 62 -24.63 -2.56 -2.57
N CYS A 63 -24.30 -3.58 -3.35
CA CYS A 63 -25.30 -4.55 -3.83
C CYS A 63 -25.94 -5.32 -2.67
N LEU A 64 -25.15 -5.71 -1.66
CA LEU A 64 -25.70 -6.28 -0.44
C LEU A 64 -26.53 -5.26 0.34
N LEU A 65 -26.07 -4.02 0.52
CA LEU A 65 -26.80 -3.01 1.28
C LEU A 65 -28.17 -2.69 0.66
N LEU A 66 -28.21 -2.54 -0.67
CA LEU A 66 -29.43 -2.23 -1.43
C LEU A 66 -30.28 -3.47 -1.78
N SER A 67 -29.80 -4.67 -1.38
CA SER A 67 -30.45 -5.96 -1.67
C SER A 67 -30.66 -6.24 -3.17
N PHE A 68 -29.70 -5.84 -4.00
CA PHE A 68 -29.68 -6.14 -5.43
C PHE A 68 -28.97 -7.47 -5.68
N TYR A 69 -29.58 -8.36 -6.46
CA TYR A 69 -29.00 -9.66 -6.82
C TYR A 69 -28.49 -10.48 -5.61
N THR A 70 -29.08 -10.32 -4.42
CA THR A 70 -28.47 -10.76 -3.15
C THR A 70 -28.00 -12.21 -3.19
N ARG A 71 -28.79 -13.13 -3.76
CA ARG A 71 -28.40 -14.55 -3.83
C ARG A 71 -27.19 -14.81 -4.74
N PHE A 72 -27.09 -14.09 -5.87
CA PHE A 72 -25.93 -14.19 -6.75
C PHE A 72 -24.70 -13.57 -6.09
N ILE A 73 -24.84 -12.37 -5.52
CA ILE A 73 -23.77 -11.64 -4.82
C ILE A 73 -23.25 -12.47 -3.64
N LEU A 74 -24.12 -13.08 -2.84
CA LEU A 74 -23.71 -13.96 -1.74
C LEU A 74 -22.89 -15.16 -2.23
N ARG A 75 -23.29 -15.82 -3.33
CA ARG A 75 -22.52 -16.92 -3.93
C ARG A 75 -21.15 -16.46 -4.42
N PHE A 76 -21.10 -15.30 -5.08
CA PHE A 76 -19.85 -14.72 -5.56
C PHE A 76 -18.91 -14.36 -4.40
N ILE A 77 -19.44 -13.71 -3.35
CA ILE A 77 -18.69 -13.42 -2.12
C ILE A 77 -18.19 -14.70 -1.46
N PHE A 78 -19.01 -15.76 -1.41
CA PHE A 78 -18.59 -17.04 -0.86
C PHE A 78 -17.38 -17.60 -1.61
N LEU A 79 -17.41 -17.61 -2.94
CA LEU A 79 -16.30 -18.05 -3.77
C LEU A 79 -15.04 -17.20 -3.56
N LEU A 80 -15.20 -15.87 -3.52
CA LEU A 80 -14.11 -14.92 -3.27
C LEU A 80 -13.47 -15.18 -1.90
N LEU A 81 -14.27 -15.33 -0.84
CA LEU A 81 -13.79 -15.63 0.50
C LEU A 81 -13.06 -16.97 0.58
N VAL A 82 -13.54 -18.00 -0.12
CA VAL A 82 -12.84 -19.29 -0.21
C VAL A 82 -11.49 -19.12 -0.90
N ALA A 83 -11.45 -18.45 -2.06
CA ALA A 83 -10.20 -18.23 -2.80
C ALA A 83 -9.15 -17.46 -1.96
N PHE A 84 -9.55 -16.36 -1.31
CA PHE A 84 -8.67 -15.63 -0.41
C PHE A 84 -8.25 -16.45 0.82
N SER A 85 -9.13 -17.29 1.37
CA SER A 85 -8.78 -18.17 2.50
C SER A 85 -7.74 -19.21 2.11
N ILE A 86 -7.79 -19.75 0.89
CA ILE A 86 -6.77 -20.66 0.36
C ILE A 86 -5.42 -19.93 0.23
N HIS A 87 -5.42 -18.72 -0.34
CA HIS A 87 -4.21 -17.91 -0.45
C HIS A 87 -3.61 -17.56 0.93
N LEU A 88 -4.44 -17.17 1.91
CA LEU A 88 -3.98 -16.94 3.28
C LEU A 88 -3.41 -18.22 3.92
N GLY A 89 -4.01 -19.37 3.65
CA GLY A 89 -3.47 -20.67 4.09
C GLY A 89 -2.08 -20.95 3.50
N TYR A 90 -1.86 -20.58 2.23
CA TYR A 90 -0.54 -20.65 1.60
C TYR A 90 0.47 -19.71 2.29
N LEU A 91 0.11 -18.46 2.55
CA LEU A 91 0.98 -17.51 3.27
C LEU A 91 1.36 -18.00 4.67
N ILE A 92 0.40 -18.59 5.41
CA ILE A 92 0.68 -19.21 6.71
C ILE A 92 1.68 -20.37 6.56
N ALA A 93 1.54 -21.19 5.51
CA ALA A 93 2.39 -22.37 5.30
C ALA A 93 3.85 -21.98 4.99
N ILE A 94 4.09 -20.84 4.33
CA ILE A 94 5.43 -20.31 4.08
C ILE A 94 5.99 -19.48 5.25
N GLY A 95 5.22 -19.32 6.34
CA GLY A 95 5.67 -18.64 7.55
C GLY A 95 5.51 -17.12 7.54
N GLU A 96 4.71 -16.56 6.63
CA GLU A 96 4.47 -15.12 6.58
C GLU A 96 3.71 -14.63 7.82
N THR A 97 4.22 -13.56 8.43
CA THR A 97 3.61 -12.93 9.61
C THR A 97 3.20 -11.48 9.36
N GLY A 98 3.57 -10.93 8.20
CA GLY A 98 3.29 -9.55 7.81
C GLY A 98 1.82 -9.23 7.60
N ASN A 99 1.54 -7.98 7.28
CA ASN A 99 0.18 -7.50 7.04
C ASN A 99 -0.38 -8.07 5.73
N CYS A 100 -1.52 -8.77 5.77
CA CYS A 100 -2.18 -9.29 4.56
C CYS A 100 -2.92 -8.24 3.73
N GLY A 101 -3.03 -6.99 4.23
CA GLY A 101 -3.68 -5.89 3.52
C GLY A 101 -5.20 -6.03 3.36
N CYS A 102 -5.81 -7.01 4.03
CA CYS A 102 -7.25 -7.22 4.03
C CYS A 102 -8.03 -5.94 4.39
N PHE A 103 -7.54 -5.15 5.34
CA PHE A 103 -8.09 -3.85 5.73
C PHE A 103 -7.05 -2.73 5.52
N GLY A 104 -6.23 -2.85 4.47
CA GLY A 104 -5.14 -1.92 4.17
C GLY A 104 -4.11 -1.83 5.29
N GLU A 105 -3.43 -0.68 5.36
CA GLU A 105 -2.45 -0.36 6.40
C GLU A 105 -3.13 -0.06 7.76
N LYS A 106 -4.31 0.58 7.73
CA LYS A 106 -5.01 1.05 8.94
C LYS A 106 -5.27 -0.02 10.00
N ILE A 107 -5.50 -1.27 9.59
CA ILE A 107 -5.61 -2.41 10.50
C ILE A 107 -4.69 -3.51 10.00
N SER A 108 -3.46 -3.50 10.51
CA SER A 108 -2.48 -4.56 10.27
C SER A 108 -2.99 -5.88 10.85
N MET A 109 -3.17 -6.88 9.99
CA MET A 109 -3.59 -8.22 10.40
C MET A 109 -2.66 -9.27 9.81
N SER A 110 -2.19 -10.18 10.67
CA SER A 110 -1.43 -11.36 10.22
C SER A 110 -2.30 -12.30 9.38
N PRO A 111 -1.69 -13.24 8.63
CA PRO A 111 -2.45 -14.22 7.84
C PRO A 111 -3.43 -15.04 8.65
N LEU A 112 -3.04 -15.43 9.88
CA LEU A 112 -3.91 -16.18 10.78
C LEU A 112 -5.12 -15.37 11.23
N ALA A 113 -4.93 -14.12 11.61
CA ALA A 113 -6.03 -13.22 12.00
C ALA A 113 -6.98 -12.96 10.83
N SER A 114 -6.43 -12.75 9.63
CA SER A 114 -7.19 -12.56 8.39
C SER A 114 -7.98 -13.81 8.01
N LEU A 115 -7.40 -15.01 8.19
CA LEU A 115 -8.06 -16.28 7.92
C LEU A 115 -9.23 -16.52 8.89
N ALA A 116 -9.03 -16.26 10.18
CA ALA A 116 -10.09 -16.38 11.19
C ALA A 116 -11.30 -15.47 10.86
N LYS A 117 -11.02 -14.23 10.45
CA LYS A 117 -12.05 -13.30 9.94
C LYS A 117 -12.77 -13.89 8.72
N ASN A 118 -12.03 -14.39 7.72
CA ASN A 118 -12.66 -14.98 6.53
C ASN A 118 -13.54 -16.18 6.85
N VAL A 119 -13.14 -17.05 7.79
CA VAL A 119 -13.97 -18.16 8.27
C VAL A 119 -15.26 -17.65 8.90
N ALA A 120 -15.20 -16.62 9.75
CA ALA A 120 -16.39 -16.01 10.32
C ALA A 120 -17.32 -15.44 9.22
N LEU A 121 -16.77 -14.74 8.23
CA LEU A 121 -17.54 -14.21 7.09
C LEU A 121 -18.14 -15.32 6.22
N LEU A 122 -17.43 -16.45 6.03
CA LEU A 122 -17.95 -17.62 5.33
C LEU A 122 -19.14 -18.25 6.04
N VAL A 123 -19.10 -18.36 7.37
CA VAL A 123 -20.22 -18.86 8.18
C VAL A 123 -21.43 -17.93 8.06
N VAL A 124 -21.22 -16.62 8.20
CA VAL A 124 -22.29 -15.62 8.05
C VAL A 124 -22.88 -15.65 6.64
N ASN A 125 -22.05 -15.66 5.60
CA ASN A 125 -22.49 -15.72 4.21
C ASN A 125 -23.25 -17.03 3.91
N GLY A 126 -22.70 -18.18 4.33
CA GLY A 126 -23.34 -19.49 4.18
C GLY A 126 -24.69 -19.58 4.88
N PHE A 127 -24.82 -18.96 6.06
CA PHE A 127 -26.11 -18.83 6.74
C PHE A 127 -27.09 -17.93 5.96
N LEU A 128 -26.63 -16.79 5.45
CA LEU A 128 -27.44 -15.89 4.62
C LEU A 128 -27.93 -16.56 3.32
N LEU A 129 -27.16 -17.47 2.74
CA LEU A 129 -27.55 -18.23 1.53
C LEU A 129 -28.76 -19.17 1.74
N ARG A 130 -29.08 -19.54 2.99
CA ARG A 130 -30.25 -20.37 3.32
C ARG A 130 -31.57 -19.59 3.23
N TYR A 131 -31.53 -18.27 3.23
CA TYR A 131 -32.73 -17.44 3.13
C TYR A 131 -33.25 -17.33 1.69
N VAL A 132 -34.57 -17.25 1.55
CA VAL A 132 -35.23 -16.94 0.29
C VAL A 132 -35.25 -15.41 0.10
N TYR A 133 -34.65 -14.94 -0.98
CA TYR A 133 -34.65 -13.54 -1.37
C TYR A 133 -35.66 -13.31 -2.49
N ARG A 134 -36.58 -12.36 -2.30
CA ARG A 134 -37.42 -11.85 -3.40
C ARG A 134 -36.54 -10.93 -4.24
N GLY A 135 -36.14 -11.39 -5.43
CA GLY A 135 -35.21 -10.66 -6.28
C GLY A 135 -35.83 -9.42 -6.90
N ASN A 136 -35.20 -8.25 -6.69
CA ASN A 136 -35.45 -7.06 -7.51
C ASN A 136 -34.66 -7.21 -8.83
N LYS A 137 -35.38 -7.32 -9.95
CA LYS A 137 -34.81 -7.59 -11.28
C LYS A 137 -34.40 -6.32 -12.02
N LYS A 138 -33.49 -5.50 -11.47
CA LYS A 138 -32.89 -4.37 -12.22
C LYS A 138 -31.42 -4.65 -12.57
N PRO A 139 -31.14 -5.53 -13.57
CA PRO A 139 -29.79 -6.05 -13.80
C PRO A 139 -28.88 -4.98 -14.36
N LEU A 140 -29.39 -4.24 -15.33
CA LEU A 140 -28.60 -3.30 -16.11
C LEU A 140 -27.96 -2.20 -15.25
N ILE A 141 -28.75 -1.60 -14.35
CA ILE A 141 -28.28 -0.52 -13.46
C ILE A 141 -27.22 -1.05 -12.49
N THR A 142 -27.42 -2.25 -11.95
CA THR A 142 -26.47 -2.84 -10.99
C THR A 142 -25.13 -3.14 -11.65
N TRP A 143 -25.13 -3.68 -12.87
CA TRP A 143 -23.91 -3.97 -13.62
C TRP A 143 -23.24 -2.70 -14.18
N LEU A 144 -24.00 -1.64 -14.46
CA LEU A 144 -23.45 -0.35 -14.89
C LEU A 144 -22.69 0.37 -13.75
N PHE A 145 -23.05 0.14 -12.49
CA PHE A 145 -22.34 0.74 -11.36
C PHE A 145 -20.89 0.27 -11.23
N LEU A 146 -20.57 -0.98 -11.55
CA LEU A 146 -19.20 -1.50 -11.40
C LEU A 146 -18.17 -0.76 -12.28
N PRO A 147 -18.35 -0.61 -13.61
CA PRO A 147 -17.41 0.15 -14.43
C PRO A 147 -17.38 1.64 -14.06
N ILE A 148 -18.49 2.21 -13.58
CA ILE A 148 -18.51 3.60 -13.08
C ILE A 148 -17.65 3.73 -11.82
N LEU A 149 -17.78 2.80 -10.86
CA LEU A 149 -16.97 2.78 -9.64
C LEU A 149 -15.48 2.58 -9.97
N PHE A 150 -15.18 1.74 -10.96
CA PHE A 150 -13.81 1.54 -11.42
C PHE A 150 -13.23 2.81 -12.06
N ALA A 151 -13.98 3.45 -12.98
CA ALA A 151 -13.58 4.71 -13.59
C ALA A 151 -13.39 5.82 -12.55
N ALA A 152 -14.29 5.91 -11.56
CA ALA A 152 -14.15 6.84 -10.44
C ALA A 152 -12.89 6.54 -9.61
N ALA A 153 -12.60 5.28 -9.32
CA ALA A 153 -11.40 4.88 -8.58
C ALA A 153 -10.12 5.28 -9.33
N THR A 154 -10.07 5.10 -10.65
CA THR A 154 -8.90 5.50 -11.46
C THR A 154 -8.72 7.01 -11.61
N LEU A 155 -9.83 7.77 -11.54
CA LEU A 155 -9.77 9.23 -11.61
C LEU A 155 -9.36 9.87 -10.28
N ILE A 156 -9.85 9.33 -9.16
CA ILE A 156 -9.54 9.85 -7.82
C ILE A 156 -8.13 9.42 -7.40
N TRP A 157 -7.74 8.18 -7.68
CA TRP A 157 -6.43 7.63 -7.35
C TRP A 157 -5.70 7.22 -8.63
N PRO A 158 -4.93 8.14 -9.25
CA PRO A 158 -4.21 7.83 -10.47
C PRO A 158 -3.24 6.66 -10.26
N VAL A 159 -3.00 5.90 -11.33
CA VAL A 159 -2.21 4.66 -11.32
C VAL A 159 -0.71 4.92 -11.26
N GLN A 160 -0.26 6.11 -11.65
CA GLN A 160 1.16 6.41 -11.80
C GLN A 160 1.44 7.87 -11.47
N THR A 161 2.44 8.08 -10.62
CA THR A 161 3.07 9.38 -10.39
C THR A 161 4.29 9.46 -11.30
N GLN A 162 4.36 10.48 -12.17
CA GLN A 162 5.51 10.63 -13.04
C GLN A 162 6.74 11.05 -12.22
N PRO A 163 7.96 10.58 -12.56
CA PRO A 163 9.19 10.96 -11.85
C PRO A 163 9.39 12.49 -11.76
N ASP A 164 8.93 13.23 -12.77
CA ASP A 164 9.04 14.68 -12.85
C ASP A 164 8.15 15.42 -11.83
N GLU A 165 7.14 14.73 -11.26
CA GLU A 165 6.28 15.27 -10.19
C GLU A 165 6.82 14.99 -8.79
N VAL A 166 7.84 14.13 -8.65
CA VAL A 166 8.40 13.74 -7.34
C VAL A 166 8.88 14.96 -6.57
N VAL A 167 9.62 15.85 -7.22
CA VAL A 167 10.19 17.06 -6.58
C VAL A 167 9.10 17.98 -6.04
N GLN A 168 7.95 18.05 -6.72
CA GLN A 168 6.81 18.87 -6.27
C GLN A 168 6.10 18.29 -5.05
N LYS A 169 6.23 16.97 -4.84
CA LYS A 169 5.66 16.25 -3.69
C LYS A 169 6.57 16.21 -2.48
N LEU A 170 7.84 16.61 -2.61
CA LEU A 170 8.76 16.63 -1.47
C LEU A 170 8.32 17.69 -0.46
N PRO A 171 8.25 17.35 0.84
CA PRO A 171 7.93 18.32 1.87
C PRO A 171 9.06 19.35 2.02
N ALA A 172 8.70 20.56 2.45
CA ALA A 172 9.68 21.52 2.92
C ALA A 172 10.31 21.03 4.24
N PHE A 173 11.63 21.18 4.37
CA PHE A 173 12.34 20.84 5.60
C PHE A 173 12.18 21.99 6.61
N GLU A 174 11.29 21.81 7.59
CA GLU A 174 10.96 22.88 8.55
C GLU A 174 12.12 23.23 9.48
N THR A 175 12.96 22.23 9.81
CA THR A 175 14.04 22.34 10.80
C THR A 175 15.36 22.83 10.22
N GLU A 176 15.56 22.75 8.90
CA GLU A 176 16.78 23.17 8.21
C GLU A 176 16.44 24.13 7.06
N ALA A 177 16.39 25.43 7.35
CA ALA A 177 16.09 26.51 6.42
C ALA A 177 17.07 26.68 5.23
N ARG A 178 17.92 25.68 4.96
CA ARG A 178 18.94 25.69 3.90
C ARG A 178 18.75 24.57 2.86
N ILE A 179 17.83 23.63 3.05
CA ILE A 179 17.56 22.57 2.06
C ILE A 179 16.55 23.12 1.04
N ASP A 180 17.04 23.46 -0.13
CA ASP A 180 16.24 23.92 -1.28
C ASP A 180 16.53 23.02 -2.48
N PHE A 181 15.59 22.13 -2.80
CA PHE A 181 15.74 21.20 -3.93
C PHE A 181 15.75 21.89 -5.29
N THR A 182 15.38 23.17 -5.40
CA THR A 182 15.39 23.91 -6.67
C THR A 182 16.80 24.31 -7.10
N ASN A 183 17.76 24.41 -6.18
CA ASN A 183 19.13 24.80 -6.47
C ASN A 183 20.11 23.87 -5.73
N GLY A 184 21.00 23.20 -6.48
CA GLY A 184 22.03 22.33 -5.93
C GLY A 184 21.78 20.84 -6.21
N SER A 185 22.60 19.99 -5.59
CA SER A 185 22.64 18.54 -5.80
C SER A 185 22.38 17.83 -4.47
N TYR A 186 21.32 17.01 -4.43
CA TYR A 186 20.86 16.32 -3.23
C TYR A 186 20.65 14.84 -3.50
N LEU A 187 20.94 14.03 -2.49
CA LEU A 187 20.51 12.65 -2.40
C LEU A 187 19.37 12.56 -1.40
N VAL A 188 18.14 12.41 -1.90
CA VAL A 188 16.93 12.31 -1.07
C VAL A 188 16.61 10.85 -0.83
N ALA A 189 16.87 10.37 0.39
CA ALA A 189 16.64 8.99 0.81
C ALA A 189 15.25 8.83 1.45
N ILE A 190 14.38 8.06 0.82
CA ILE A 190 13.06 7.68 1.33
C ILE A 190 13.21 6.38 2.12
N LEU A 191 13.07 6.46 3.44
CA LEU A 191 13.46 5.39 4.36
C LEU A 191 12.36 5.09 5.37
N ASN A 192 12.06 3.80 5.58
CA ASN A 192 11.27 3.34 6.73
C ASN A 192 12.23 2.97 7.87
N LEU A 193 12.00 3.53 9.07
CA LEU A 193 12.85 3.30 10.25
C LEU A 193 12.92 1.82 10.65
N GLY A 194 11.84 1.07 10.46
CA GLY A 194 11.75 -0.36 10.82
C GLY A 194 12.25 -1.32 9.74
N CYS A 195 12.64 -0.84 8.56
CA CYS A 195 12.98 -1.69 7.42
C CYS A 195 14.48 -2.02 7.37
N GLU A 196 14.84 -3.31 7.31
CA GLU A 196 16.22 -3.78 7.25
C GLU A 196 16.98 -3.24 6.03
N HIS A 197 16.37 -3.26 4.84
CA HIS A 197 16.97 -2.72 3.62
C HIS A 197 17.24 -1.20 3.72
N CYS A 198 16.35 -0.46 4.41
CA CYS A 198 16.55 0.97 4.65
C CYS A 198 17.74 1.23 5.59
N GLN A 199 17.86 0.43 6.64
CA GLN A 199 18.98 0.53 7.59
C GLN A 199 20.31 0.17 6.92
N GLU A 200 20.31 -0.84 6.05
CA GLU A 200 21.50 -1.23 5.28
C GLU A 200 21.93 -0.14 4.31
N ALA A 201 21.01 0.42 3.51
CA ALA A 201 21.32 1.52 2.60
C ALA A 201 21.85 2.76 3.35
N ALA A 202 21.26 3.10 4.49
CA ALA A 202 21.74 4.20 5.33
C ALA A 202 23.16 3.94 5.88
N ARG A 203 23.46 2.70 6.30
CA ARG A 203 24.82 2.28 6.70
C ARG A 203 25.84 2.47 5.58
N GLN A 204 25.48 2.03 4.37
CA GLN A 204 26.38 2.13 3.22
C GLN A 204 26.69 3.57 2.84
N ILE A 205 25.66 4.43 2.76
CA ILE A 205 25.84 5.86 2.49
C ILE A 205 26.73 6.52 3.55
N ALA A 206 26.47 6.26 4.84
CA ALA A 206 27.27 6.81 5.93
C ALA A 206 28.73 6.31 5.87
N ALA A 207 28.95 5.03 5.58
CA ALA A 207 30.28 4.46 5.41
C ALA A 207 31.05 5.13 4.26
N TRP A 208 30.40 5.40 3.13
CA TRP A 208 31.02 6.11 2.00
C TRP A 208 31.40 7.54 2.34
N GLN A 209 30.53 8.28 3.02
CA GLN A 209 30.83 9.64 3.50
C GLN A 209 32.03 9.63 4.46
N ASN A 210 32.07 8.67 5.39
CA ASN A 210 33.17 8.53 6.35
C ASN A 210 34.50 8.12 5.69
N ASN A 211 34.44 7.37 4.58
CA ASN A 211 35.60 6.99 3.78
C ASN A 211 36.05 8.09 2.79
N GLY A 212 35.44 9.28 2.84
CA GLY A 212 35.86 10.44 2.04
C GLY A 212 35.31 10.46 0.61
N ILE A 213 34.29 9.67 0.30
CA ILE A 213 33.60 9.76 -0.99
C ILE A 213 32.77 11.05 -1.03
N ASN A 214 32.99 11.87 -2.07
CA ASN A 214 32.31 13.14 -2.24
C ASN A 214 30.89 12.93 -2.79
N LEU A 215 29.95 12.61 -1.90
CA LEU A 215 28.53 12.50 -2.24
C LEU A 215 27.84 13.88 -2.18
N PRO A 216 26.79 14.12 -2.98
CA PRO A 216 25.89 15.24 -2.78
C PRO A 216 25.30 15.26 -1.36
N GLN A 217 24.69 16.39 -0.97
CA GLN A 217 24.09 16.50 0.35
C GLN A 217 22.97 15.45 0.52
N VAL A 218 23.16 14.52 1.46
CA VAL A 218 22.20 13.47 1.76
C VAL A 218 21.17 14.00 2.75
N VAL A 219 19.89 13.85 2.41
CA VAL A 219 18.75 14.20 3.26
C VAL A 219 17.79 13.02 3.30
N ALA A 220 17.14 12.80 4.44
CA ALA A 220 16.24 11.67 4.65
C ALA A 220 14.77 12.12 4.78
N LEU A 221 13.87 11.41 4.11
CA LEU A 221 12.44 11.46 4.39
C LEU A 221 12.06 10.16 5.11
N PHE A 222 11.80 10.27 6.41
CA PHE A 222 11.54 9.12 7.27
C PHE A 222 10.05 8.85 7.42
N PHE A 223 9.70 7.59 7.22
CA PHE A 223 8.43 7.02 7.65
C PHE A 223 8.69 6.08 8.83
N ALA A 224 7.83 6.15 9.84
CA ALA A 224 7.91 5.28 11.02
C ALA A 224 6.73 4.30 11.02
N GLU A 225 7.04 3.02 10.92
CA GLU A 225 6.11 1.93 11.19
C GLU A 225 6.54 1.25 12.51
N GLY A 226 5.69 1.27 13.53
CA GLY A 226 6.00 0.75 14.86
C GLY A 226 6.78 1.73 15.75
N ASP A 227 7.62 1.19 16.65
CA ASP A 227 8.21 1.94 17.77
C ASP A 227 9.65 2.42 17.52
N THR A 228 10.22 2.15 16.35
CA THR A 228 11.61 2.54 16.04
C THR A 228 11.71 4.05 15.88
N THR A 229 12.53 4.68 16.73
CA THR A 229 12.78 6.12 16.67
C THR A 229 13.93 6.46 15.72
N VAL A 230 13.99 7.70 15.25
CA VAL A 230 15.12 8.21 14.43
C VAL A 230 16.45 8.07 15.18
N ALA A 231 16.46 8.27 16.51
CA ALA A 231 17.65 8.09 17.34
C ALA A 231 18.14 6.62 17.32
N ASN A 232 17.22 5.67 17.44
CA ASN A 232 17.56 4.25 17.33
C ASN A 232 18.07 3.91 15.93
N PHE A 233 17.40 4.42 14.88
CA PHE A 233 17.83 4.24 13.49
C PHE A 233 19.27 4.74 13.30
N ASN A 234 19.55 5.99 13.66
CA ASN A 234 20.87 6.60 13.55
C ASN A 234 21.94 5.84 14.35
N ALA A 235 21.59 5.33 15.54
CA ALA A 235 22.51 4.51 16.33
C ALA A 235 22.83 3.16 15.67
N MET A 236 21.84 2.52 15.04
CA MET A 236 22.02 1.24 14.32
C MET A 236 22.78 1.43 13.01
N THR A 237 22.64 2.58 12.36
CA THR A 237 23.21 2.82 11.02
C THR A 237 24.49 3.62 11.03
N GLY A 238 24.82 4.30 12.13
CA GLY A 238 25.92 5.27 12.17
C GLY A 238 25.69 6.48 11.25
N SER A 239 24.45 6.71 10.81
CA SER A 239 24.07 7.88 10.00
C SER A 239 23.61 9.04 10.88
N ASN A 240 23.69 10.26 10.35
CA ASN A 240 23.10 11.45 10.97
C ASN A 240 22.65 12.44 9.89
N PHE A 241 21.75 11.98 9.01
CA PHE A 241 21.24 12.80 7.92
C PHE A 241 20.27 13.86 8.43
N PRO A 242 20.28 15.09 7.89
CA PRO A 242 19.14 15.99 7.94
C PRO A 242 17.88 15.25 7.51
N TYR A 243 16.79 15.36 8.28
CA TYR A 243 15.60 14.58 8.00
C TYR A 243 14.30 15.35 8.20
N GLN A 244 13.25 14.86 7.54
CA GLN A 244 11.87 15.25 7.75
C GLN A 244 11.02 13.99 7.87
N MET A 245 10.07 13.97 8.82
CA MET A 245 9.09 12.89 8.92
C MET A 245 8.00 13.07 7.86
N ILE A 246 7.63 11.99 7.18
CA ILE A 246 6.55 11.94 6.19
C ILE A 246 5.46 10.95 6.60
N ASP A 247 4.24 11.22 6.15
CA ASP A 247 3.11 10.32 6.36
C ASP A 247 3.16 9.11 5.41
N VAL A 248 2.33 8.11 5.71
CA VAL A 248 2.27 6.85 4.97
C VAL A 248 1.94 7.03 3.49
N ASN A 249 1.08 7.99 3.11
CA ASN A 249 0.76 8.20 1.69
C ASN A 249 1.94 8.79 0.95
N SER A 250 2.55 9.83 1.52
CA SER A 250 3.77 10.43 0.97
C SER A 250 4.88 9.38 0.81
N PHE A 251 5.03 8.48 1.78
CA PHE A 251 6.01 7.40 1.70
C PHE A 251 5.74 6.46 0.51
N PHE A 252 4.53 5.90 0.40
CA PHE A 252 4.20 4.97 -0.69
C PHE A 252 4.15 5.64 -2.07
N ASP A 253 3.86 6.94 -2.14
CA ASP A 253 3.94 7.74 -3.36
C ASP A 253 5.39 7.95 -3.83
N LEU A 254 6.34 8.00 -2.90
CA LEU A 254 7.74 8.32 -3.16
C LEU A 254 8.64 7.09 -3.32
N ILE A 255 8.18 5.86 -3.04
CA ILE A 255 8.98 4.64 -3.25
C ILE A 255 8.59 3.90 -4.53
N GLY A 256 9.34 2.84 -4.87
CA GLY A 256 9.06 1.90 -5.96
C GLY A 256 8.27 0.68 -5.49
N SER A 257 8.72 -0.51 -5.92
CA SER A 257 8.15 -1.79 -5.50
C SER A 257 8.48 -2.14 -4.04
N ALA A 258 9.54 -1.55 -3.48
CA ALA A 258 9.90 -1.69 -2.07
C ALA A 258 10.77 -0.50 -1.64
N PRO A 259 10.84 -0.21 -0.33
CA PRO A 259 11.83 0.72 0.21
C PRO A 259 13.17 0.00 0.43
N PRO A 260 14.30 0.74 0.48
CA PRO A 260 14.42 2.19 0.33
C PRO A 260 14.36 2.64 -1.13
N ARG A 261 14.08 3.93 -1.34
CA ARG A 261 14.35 4.63 -2.60
C ARG A 261 15.25 5.83 -2.37
N ILE A 262 16.28 6.00 -3.19
CA ILE A 262 17.19 7.14 -3.14
C ILE A 262 17.05 7.92 -4.44
N TYR A 263 16.67 9.19 -4.37
CA TYR A 263 16.63 10.08 -5.53
C TYR A 263 17.89 10.94 -5.59
N TRP A 264 18.48 11.04 -6.78
CA TRP A 264 19.46 12.09 -7.07
C TRP A 264 18.78 13.25 -7.78
N ILE A 265 18.72 14.38 -7.10
CA ILE A 265 18.06 15.60 -7.57
C ILE A 265 19.11 16.66 -7.82
N VAL A 266 19.08 17.26 -9.02
CA VAL A 266 19.94 18.37 -9.40
C VAL A 266 19.07 19.49 -9.97
N ASP A 267 19.14 20.66 -9.34
CA ASP A 267 18.45 21.88 -9.75
C ASP A 267 16.95 21.65 -10.04
N GLY A 268 16.25 21.04 -9.08
CA GLY A 268 14.82 20.77 -9.14
C GLY A 268 14.41 19.61 -10.06
N GLN A 269 15.35 18.82 -10.57
CA GLN A 269 15.05 17.68 -11.46
C GLN A 269 15.63 16.38 -10.94
N VAL A 270 14.83 15.31 -10.98
CA VAL A 270 15.30 13.94 -10.72
C VAL A 270 16.20 13.52 -11.88
N LYS A 271 17.49 13.29 -11.61
CA LYS A 271 18.45 12.79 -12.60
C LYS A 271 18.54 11.27 -12.61
N HIS A 272 18.44 10.66 -11.44
CA HIS A 272 18.47 9.22 -11.26
C HIS A 272 17.74 8.83 -9.97
N TYR A 273 17.34 7.57 -9.84
CA TYR A 273 16.93 6.99 -8.57
C TYR A 273 17.40 5.54 -8.44
N TRP A 274 17.57 5.06 -7.21
CA TRP A 274 17.94 3.68 -6.90
C TRP A 274 16.91 3.10 -5.93
N ASP A 275 16.57 1.82 -6.15
CA ASP A 275 15.58 1.07 -5.38
C ASP A 275 16.25 -0.14 -4.71
N GLU A 276 15.75 -0.51 -3.51
CA GLU A 276 16.06 -1.73 -2.75
C GLU A 276 17.50 -1.89 -2.25
N THR A 277 18.49 -1.82 -3.14
CA THR A 277 19.91 -2.01 -2.84
C THR A 277 20.77 -1.01 -3.60
N LEU A 278 21.77 -0.43 -2.92
CA LEU A 278 22.76 0.45 -3.53
C LEU A 278 23.94 -0.40 -4.03
N GLY A 279 24.08 -0.53 -5.35
CA GLY A 279 25.12 -1.35 -5.98
C GLY A 279 26.32 -0.55 -6.45
N GLU A 280 27.17 -1.19 -7.27
CA GLU A 280 28.30 -0.54 -7.94
C GLU A 280 27.85 0.60 -8.88
N ASP A 281 26.61 0.55 -9.37
CA ASP A 281 25.98 1.60 -10.18
C ASP A 281 25.83 2.93 -9.42
N PHE A 282 25.53 2.87 -8.13
CA PHE A 282 25.49 4.05 -7.27
C PHE A 282 26.88 4.68 -7.15
N LEU A 283 27.89 3.86 -6.85
CA LEU A 283 29.26 4.37 -6.66
C LEU A 283 29.86 4.91 -7.96
N THR A 284 29.67 4.23 -9.09
CA THR A 284 30.17 4.70 -10.40
C THR A 284 29.57 6.04 -10.84
N THR A 285 28.40 6.41 -10.30
CA THR A 285 27.79 7.73 -10.55
C THR A 285 28.57 8.87 -9.88
N PHE A 286 29.18 8.62 -8.72
CA PHE A 286 29.85 9.65 -7.91
C PHE A 286 31.37 9.48 -7.79
N VAL A 287 31.89 8.31 -8.15
CA VAL A 287 33.31 7.96 -8.18
C VAL A 287 33.61 7.36 -9.56
N PRO A 288 33.83 8.20 -10.59
CA PRO A 288 34.21 7.76 -11.92
C PRO A 288 35.65 7.24 -11.99
#